data_AF-A0AAU1J0Q0-F1
#
_entry.id   AF-A0AAU1J0Q0-F1
#
_cell.length_a   1.000
_cell.length_b   1.000
_cell.length_c   1.000
_cell.angle_alpha   90.00
_cell.angle_beta   90.00
_cell.angle_gamma   90.00
#
_symmetry.space_group_name_H-M   'P 1'
#
loop_
_entity.id
_entity.type
_entity.pdbx_description
1 polymer ?
#
loop_
_entity_poly.entity_id
_entity_poly.type
_entity_poly.pdbx_seq_one_letter_code
_entity_poly.pdbx_strand_id
1 'polypeptide(L)'
;MTESTEEPLPDSRNVPALLAALRAQRRSCTVVVTGTPGGSIHVRDGLVVAMETPGAPGVEGLLLRSGRIDERAWSTVRASDTTHEHLAAGLVDQGLVGAGELEVVSLSALFDAAFALSLAVPDGWEVTDPVPTLYRNAGVTPERLLGEVSRRLNVLAGEPGSAAALARTRLRPTSDAHLPETPGTLPARHRAVLTATDGRRTARDIAFTLGRGLFAVMLDLRHLLDRGLVEPHTPPPDRRPSTAPRVASTTATPSAPGPASLPRRLPGRNSVPAHRPHD
;
A
#
# COMPACT_ATOMS: atom_id res chain seq x y z
N MET A 1 -3.40 17.92 -38.49
CA MET A 1 -3.09 18.23 -37.07
C MET A 1 -4.41 18.58 -36.42
N THR A 2 -5.13 17.56 -35.94
CA THR A 2 -6.42 17.75 -35.28
C THR A 2 -6.12 17.90 -33.78
N GLU A 3 -6.27 19.12 -33.28
CA GLU A 3 -6.42 19.37 -31.84
C GLU A 3 -7.55 18.47 -31.33
N SER A 4 -7.19 17.47 -30.53
CA SER A 4 -8.15 16.74 -29.72
C SER A 4 -8.61 17.69 -28.63
N THR A 5 -9.71 18.41 -28.88
CA THR A 5 -10.44 19.15 -27.86
C THR A 5 -10.90 18.15 -26.81
N GLU A 6 -10.17 18.08 -25.70
CA GLU A 6 -10.50 17.24 -24.57
C GLU A 6 -11.79 17.77 -23.95
N GLU A 7 -12.91 17.08 -24.22
CA GLU A 7 -14.22 17.47 -23.73
C GLU A 7 -14.19 17.45 -22.19
N PRO A 8 -14.53 18.56 -21.52
CA PRO A 8 -14.42 18.66 -20.07
C PRO A 8 -15.29 17.58 -19.43
N LEU A 9 -14.71 16.80 -18.52
CA LEU A 9 -15.45 15.80 -17.75
C LEU A 9 -16.56 16.52 -16.97
N PRO A 10 -17.80 16.04 -17.02
CA PRO A 10 -18.85 16.59 -16.16
C PRO A 10 -18.44 16.44 -14.69
N ASP A 11 -18.70 17.47 -13.88
CA ASP A 11 -18.47 17.48 -12.43
C ASP A 11 -19.07 16.22 -11.80
N SER A 12 -18.21 15.22 -11.60
CA SER A 12 -18.62 13.93 -11.09
C SER A 12 -18.76 14.08 -9.59
N ARG A 13 -19.92 13.69 -9.03
CA ARG A 13 -20.19 13.87 -7.60
C ARG A 13 -19.44 12.88 -6.70
N ASN A 14 -18.95 11.79 -7.28
CA ASN A 14 -18.21 10.73 -6.60
C ASN A 14 -17.36 9.94 -7.61
N VAL A 15 -16.40 9.16 -7.10
CA VAL A 15 -15.52 8.31 -7.92
C VAL A 15 -16.29 7.31 -8.80
N PRO A 16 -17.35 6.61 -8.33
CA PRO A 16 -18.16 5.74 -9.18
C PRO A 16 -18.74 6.44 -10.43
N ALA A 17 -19.32 7.63 -10.26
CA ALA A 17 -19.87 8.41 -11.36
C ALA A 17 -18.78 8.88 -12.33
N LEU A 18 -17.61 9.26 -11.81
CA LEU A 18 -16.44 9.60 -12.62
C LEU A 18 -16.01 8.42 -13.49
N LEU A 19 -15.88 7.22 -12.91
CA LEU A 19 -15.47 6.03 -13.66
C LEU A 19 -16.49 5.65 -14.75
N ALA A 20 -17.79 5.82 -14.49
CA ALA A 20 -18.82 5.64 -15.50
C ALA A 20 -18.71 6.64 -16.66
N ALA A 21 -18.43 7.91 -16.37
CA ALA A 21 -18.20 8.93 -17.38
C ALA A 21 -16.95 8.63 -18.24
N LEU A 22 -15.83 8.26 -17.59
CA LEU A 22 -14.60 7.85 -18.27
C LEU A 22 -14.82 6.62 -19.17
N ARG A 23 -15.66 5.68 -18.73
CA ARG A 23 -16.05 4.50 -19.51
C ARG A 23 -16.83 4.85 -20.76
N ALA A 24 -17.79 5.77 -20.65
CA ALA A 24 -18.61 6.23 -21.77
C ALA A 24 -17.77 6.97 -22.83
N GLN A 25 -16.81 7.77 -22.38
CA GLN A 25 -15.89 8.52 -23.25
C GLN A 25 -14.71 7.68 -23.77
N ARG A 26 -14.57 6.43 -23.31
CA ARG A 26 -13.39 5.57 -23.60
C ARG A 26 -12.06 6.25 -23.29
N ARG A 27 -12.03 7.07 -22.25
CA ARG A 27 -10.85 7.87 -21.91
C ARG A 27 -9.74 6.99 -21.32
N SER A 28 -8.51 7.28 -21.70
CA SER A 28 -7.32 6.76 -21.02
C SER A 28 -6.76 7.85 -20.11
N CYS A 29 -6.60 7.57 -18.82
CA CYS A 29 -6.13 8.53 -17.83
C CYS A 29 -5.65 7.84 -16.55
N THR A 30 -5.18 8.63 -15.60
CA THR A 30 -4.96 8.19 -14.21
C THR A 30 -5.77 9.08 -13.27
N VAL A 31 -6.63 8.48 -12.45
CA VAL A 31 -7.36 9.19 -11.41
C VAL A 31 -6.57 9.08 -10.10
N VAL A 32 -6.10 10.19 -9.58
CA VAL A 32 -5.43 10.27 -8.27
C VAL A 32 -6.48 10.57 -7.22
N VAL A 33 -6.63 9.68 -6.24
CA VAL A 33 -7.57 9.81 -5.13
C VAL A 33 -6.80 10.25 -3.89
N THR A 34 -7.19 11.38 -3.29
CA THR A 34 -6.60 11.89 -2.05
C THR A 34 -7.38 11.35 -0.84
N GLY A 35 -6.69 11.17 0.29
CA GLY A 35 -7.28 10.57 1.48
C GLY A 35 -6.28 9.78 2.31
N THR A 36 -6.77 9.16 3.38
CA THR A 36 -5.99 8.25 4.23
C THR A 36 -6.69 6.89 4.36
N PRO A 37 -6.38 5.89 3.51
CA PRO A 37 -5.44 5.94 2.40
C PRO A 37 -6.05 6.52 1.11
N GLY A 38 -5.27 7.33 0.39
CA GLY A 38 -5.52 7.66 -1.02
C GLY A 38 -4.97 6.58 -1.95
N GLY A 39 -4.90 6.85 -3.25
CA GLY A 39 -4.37 5.92 -4.25
C GLY A 39 -4.52 6.42 -5.68
N SER A 40 -4.27 5.53 -6.64
CA SER A 40 -4.36 5.79 -8.08
C SER A 40 -5.23 4.74 -8.76
N ILE A 41 -6.06 5.18 -9.71
CA ILE A 41 -6.92 4.33 -10.54
C ILE A 41 -6.49 4.56 -11.98
N HIS A 42 -5.93 3.53 -12.61
CA HIS A 42 -5.43 3.62 -13.98
C HIS A 42 -6.50 3.12 -14.94
N VAL A 43 -6.90 3.99 -15.87
CA VAL A 43 -7.99 3.72 -16.82
C VAL A 43 -7.42 3.73 -18.23
N ARG A 44 -7.75 2.72 -19.04
CA ARG A 44 -7.36 2.60 -20.46
C ARG A 44 -8.59 2.23 -21.27
N ASP A 45 -8.87 2.98 -22.33
CA ASP A 45 -10.07 2.82 -23.16
C ASP A 45 -11.38 2.78 -22.31
N GLY A 46 -11.40 3.55 -21.22
CA GLY A 46 -12.53 3.56 -20.28
C GLY A 46 -12.64 2.35 -19.33
N LEU A 47 -11.66 1.43 -19.34
CA LEU A 47 -11.60 0.27 -18.45
C LEU A 47 -10.56 0.48 -17.35
N VAL A 48 -10.85 0.03 -16.14
CA VAL A 48 -9.89 0.06 -15.03
C VAL A 48 -8.91 -1.09 -15.20
N VAL A 49 -7.63 -0.78 -15.43
CA VAL A 49 -6.59 -1.79 -15.72
C VAL A 49 -5.68 -2.07 -14.53
N ALA A 50 -5.52 -1.09 -13.64
CA ALA A 50 -4.74 -1.20 -12.42
C ALA A 50 -5.28 -0.23 -11.38
N MET A 51 -5.09 -0.57 -10.10
CA MET A 51 -5.33 0.31 -8.98
C MET A 51 -4.21 0.14 -7.97
N GLU A 52 -3.72 1.25 -7.45
CA GLU A 52 -2.62 1.28 -6.50
C GLU A 52 -3.03 2.08 -5.27
N THR A 53 -2.72 1.58 -4.10
CA THR A 53 -2.92 2.31 -2.86
C THR A 53 -1.92 1.81 -1.84
N PRO A 54 -1.41 2.68 -0.96
CA PRO A 54 -0.70 2.21 0.22
C PRO A 54 -1.56 1.19 1.00
N GLY A 55 -2.90 1.26 0.94
CA GLY A 55 -3.83 0.39 1.67
C GLY A 55 -3.73 -1.12 1.41
N ALA A 56 -3.15 -1.55 0.28
CA ALA A 56 -3.06 -2.97 -0.08
C ALA A 56 -1.79 -3.26 -0.91
N PRO A 57 -1.26 -4.50 -0.88
CA PRO A 57 -0.13 -4.86 -1.73
C PRO A 57 -0.46 -4.78 -3.23
N GLY A 58 0.39 -4.10 -3.99
CA GLY A 58 0.35 -4.10 -5.45
C GLY A 58 1.02 -5.34 -6.07
N VAL A 59 1.05 -5.41 -7.41
CA VAL A 59 1.58 -6.55 -8.17
C VAL A 59 3.03 -6.89 -7.78
N GLU A 60 3.91 -5.89 -7.75
CA GLU A 60 5.31 -6.02 -7.31
C GLU A 60 5.41 -6.67 -5.93
N GLY A 61 4.68 -6.12 -4.95
CA GLY A 61 4.68 -6.62 -3.58
C GLY A 61 4.18 -8.07 -3.49
N LEU A 62 3.16 -8.44 -4.25
CA LEU A 62 2.67 -9.83 -4.30
C LEU A 62 3.69 -10.79 -4.91
N LEU A 63 4.34 -10.42 -6.02
CA LEU A 63 5.33 -11.26 -6.68
C LEU A 63 6.59 -11.48 -5.82
N LEU A 64 7.14 -10.40 -5.26
CA LEU A 64 8.35 -10.44 -4.45
C LEU A 64 8.12 -11.18 -3.12
N ARG A 65 7.07 -10.81 -2.38
CA ARG A 65 6.85 -11.34 -1.03
C ARG A 65 6.41 -12.80 -1.00
N SER A 66 5.83 -13.26 -2.10
CA SER A 66 5.46 -14.65 -2.24
C SER A 66 6.58 -15.53 -2.82
N GLY A 67 7.74 -14.93 -3.15
CA GLY A 67 8.93 -15.62 -3.63
C GLY A 67 8.88 -16.06 -5.10
N ARG A 68 7.93 -15.53 -5.88
CA ARG A 68 7.78 -15.86 -7.31
C ARG A 68 8.88 -15.24 -8.15
N ILE A 69 9.27 -14.02 -7.78
CA ILE A 69 10.37 -13.28 -8.37
C ILE A 69 11.27 -12.82 -7.24
N ASP A 70 12.59 -12.93 -7.41
CA ASP A 70 13.53 -12.34 -6.48
C ASP A 70 13.79 -10.85 -6.78
N GLU A 71 14.27 -10.12 -5.77
CA GLU A 71 14.51 -8.67 -5.86
C GLU A 71 15.48 -8.28 -6.99
N ARG A 72 16.48 -9.13 -7.26
CA ARG A 72 17.51 -8.84 -8.28
C ARG A 72 16.95 -9.00 -9.68
N ALA A 73 16.20 -10.07 -9.92
CA ALA A 73 15.53 -10.32 -11.18
C ALA A 73 14.54 -9.20 -11.49
N TRP A 74 13.70 -8.82 -10.52
CA TRP A 74 12.77 -7.69 -10.64
C TRP A 74 13.50 -6.38 -10.99
N SER A 75 14.53 -6.03 -10.22
CA SER A 75 15.32 -4.81 -10.45
C SER A 75 15.96 -4.79 -11.84
N THR A 76 16.40 -5.96 -12.34
CA THR A 76 17.02 -6.09 -13.66
C THR A 76 16.00 -5.81 -14.77
N VAL A 77 14.80 -6.40 -14.70
CA VAL A 77 13.75 -6.14 -15.70
C VAL A 77 13.32 -4.68 -15.65
N ARG A 78 13.11 -4.14 -14.45
CA ARG A 78 12.72 -2.74 -14.28
C ARG A 78 13.78 -1.77 -14.80
N ALA A 79 15.07 -2.04 -14.58
CA ALA A 79 16.15 -1.20 -15.10
C ALA A 79 16.27 -1.26 -16.64
N SER A 80 15.83 -2.36 -17.26
CA SER A 80 15.83 -2.51 -18.72
C SER A 80 14.68 -1.79 -19.42
N ASP A 81 13.60 -1.47 -18.69
CA ASP A 81 12.43 -0.76 -19.20
C ASP A 81 12.38 0.68 -18.70
N THR A 82 12.99 1.60 -19.45
CA THR A 82 13.05 3.01 -19.07
C THR A 82 11.69 3.70 -19.07
N THR A 83 10.71 3.22 -19.84
CA THR A 83 9.37 3.81 -19.88
C THR A 83 8.41 3.16 -18.88
N HIS A 84 8.76 2.00 -18.32
CA HIS A 84 7.90 1.17 -17.45
C HIS A 84 6.59 0.71 -18.13
N GLU A 85 6.48 0.85 -19.46
CA GLU A 85 5.29 0.46 -20.23
C GLU A 85 5.32 -1.02 -20.63
N HIS A 86 6.51 -1.62 -20.67
CA HIS A 86 6.75 -2.98 -21.16
C HIS A 86 7.09 -3.96 -20.04
N LEU A 87 7.08 -3.51 -18.78
CA LEU A 87 7.47 -4.32 -17.62
C LEU A 87 6.71 -5.66 -17.56
N ALA A 88 5.40 -5.66 -17.84
CA ALA A 88 4.61 -6.89 -17.88
C ALA A 88 5.10 -7.88 -18.94
N ALA A 89 5.44 -7.40 -20.13
CA ALA A 89 5.97 -8.22 -21.21
C ALA A 89 7.37 -8.73 -20.86
N GLY A 90 8.25 -7.85 -20.37
CA GLY A 90 9.61 -8.22 -19.97
C GLY A 90 9.67 -9.31 -18.90
N LEU A 91 8.77 -9.26 -17.91
CA LEU A 91 8.68 -10.30 -16.87
C LEU A 91 8.27 -11.67 -17.46
N VAL A 92 7.40 -11.67 -18.47
CA VAL A 92 6.91 -12.90 -19.12
C VAL A 92 7.93 -13.44 -20.12
N ASP A 93 8.52 -12.57 -20.94
CA ASP A 93 9.49 -12.95 -21.97
C ASP A 93 10.77 -13.52 -21.37
N GLN A 94 11.16 -13.03 -20.18
CA GLN A 94 12.28 -13.58 -19.41
C GLN A 94 11.90 -14.83 -18.58
N GLY A 95 10.64 -15.27 -18.64
CA GLY A 95 10.15 -16.46 -17.93
C GLY A 95 10.10 -16.33 -16.41
N LEU A 96 10.16 -15.10 -15.87
CA LEU A 96 10.11 -14.86 -14.42
C LEU A 96 8.71 -15.07 -13.83
N VAL A 97 7.67 -14.88 -14.64
CA VAL A 97 6.27 -15.15 -14.28
C VAL A 97 5.49 -15.57 -15.50
N GLY A 98 4.57 -16.52 -15.34
CA GLY A 98 3.69 -16.92 -16.43
C GLY A 98 2.70 -15.81 -16.83
N ALA A 99 2.37 -15.75 -18.12
CA ALA A 99 1.39 -14.83 -18.67
C ALA A 99 0.04 -14.80 -17.92
N GLY A 100 -0.53 -15.99 -17.66
CA GLY A 100 -1.80 -16.11 -16.92
C GLY A 100 -1.64 -15.91 -15.42
N GLU A 101 -0.47 -16.24 -14.85
CA GLU A 101 -0.19 -15.96 -13.44
C GLU A 101 -0.15 -14.46 -13.18
N LEU A 102 0.56 -13.70 -14.03
CA LEU A 102 0.64 -12.25 -13.92
C LEU A 102 -0.73 -11.59 -14.10
N GLU A 103 -1.60 -12.16 -14.92
CA GLU A 103 -3.00 -11.71 -15.05
C GLU A 103 -3.80 -11.88 -13.77
N VAL A 104 -3.72 -13.06 -13.15
CA VAL A 104 -4.39 -13.35 -11.87
C VAL A 104 -3.86 -12.43 -10.76
N VAL A 105 -2.54 -12.21 -10.70
CA VAL A 105 -1.93 -11.31 -9.71
C VAL A 105 -2.36 -9.86 -9.96
N SER A 106 -2.39 -9.41 -11.22
CA SER A 106 -2.84 -8.07 -11.60
C SER A 106 -4.29 -7.82 -11.18
N LEU A 107 -5.20 -8.74 -11.50
CA LEU A 107 -6.61 -8.62 -11.12
C LEU A 107 -6.80 -8.68 -9.60
N SER A 108 -6.04 -9.54 -8.90
CA SER A 108 -6.10 -9.63 -7.44
C SER A 108 -5.68 -8.31 -6.79
N ALA A 109 -4.53 -7.76 -7.19
CA ALA A 109 -4.03 -6.47 -6.70
C ALA A 109 -5.01 -5.33 -6.99
N LEU A 110 -5.59 -5.28 -8.19
CA LEU A 110 -6.60 -4.28 -8.57
C LEU A 110 -7.81 -4.32 -7.63
N PHE A 111 -8.40 -5.50 -7.42
CA PHE A 111 -9.58 -5.60 -6.56
C PHE A 111 -9.27 -5.42 -5.07
N ASP A 112 -8.06 -5.76 -4.61
CA ASP A 112 -7.63 -5.48 -3.25
C ASP A 112 -7.38 -3.98 -3.02
N ALA A 113 -6.80 -3.27 -3.98
CA ALA A 113 -6.66 -1.83 -3.94
C ALA A 113 -8.02 -1.12 -3.97
N ALA A 114 -8.94 -1.57 -4.84
CA ALA A 114 -10.31 -1.06 -4.90
C ALA A 114 -11.04 -1.25 -3.56
N PHE A 115 -10.93 -2.46 -2.99
CA PHE A 115 -11.51 -2.77 -1.70
C PHE A 115 -10.89 -1.89 -0.60
N ALA A 116 -9.56 -1.75 -0.55
CA ALA A 116 -8.87 -0.91 0.44
C ALA A 116 -9.31 0.56 0.37
N LEU A 117 -9.41 1.14 -0.82
CA LEU A 117 -9.89 2.51 -1.01
C LEU A 117 -11.35 2.68 -0.56
N SER A 118 -12.18 1.64 -0.70
CA SER A 118 -13.60 1.68 -0.26
C SER A 118 -13.80 1.66 1.25
N LEU A 119 -12.75 1.36 2.04
CA LEU A 119 -12.82 1.33 3.50
C LEU A 119 -12.73 2.74 4.13
N ALA A 120 -12.47 3.77 3.32
CA ALA A 120 -12.40 5.16 3.75
C ALA A 120 -13.19 6.06 2.78
N VAL A 121 -13.58 7.24 3.26
CA VAL A 121 -14.13 8.29 2.40
C VAL A 121 -12.94 9.05 1.80
N PRO A 122 -12.87 9.22 0.47
CA PRO A 122 -11.82 10.02 -0.15
C PRO A 122 -11.98 11.50 0.19
N ASP A 123 -10.86 12.22 0.34
CA ASP A 123 -10.86 13.67 0.53
C ASP A 123 -11.14 14.41 -0.80
N GLY A 124 -10.80 13.76 -1.92
CA GLY A 124 -11.01 14.29 -3.27
C GLY A 124 -10.40 13.37 -4.33
N TRP A 125 -10.47 13.81 -5.59
CA TRP A 125 -9.81 13.15 -6.71
C TRP A 125 -9.45 14.14 -7.81
N GLU A 126 -8.43 13.78 -8.60
CA GLU A 126 -7.95 14.53 -9.76
C GLU A 126 -7.76 13.57 -10.94
N VAL A 127 -8.13 14.00 -12.14
CA VAL A 127 -7.88 13.25 -13.37
C VAL A 127 -6.63 13.82 -14.04
N THR A 128 -5.66 12.95 -14.26
CA THR A 128 -4.35 13.27 -14.83
C THR A 128 -4.10 12.41 -16.07
N ASP A 129 -3.03 12.74 -16.80
CA ASP A 129 -2.60 11.95 -17.94
C ASP A 129 -2.32 10.48 -17.57
N PRO A 130 -2.44 9.55 -18.53
CA PRO A 130 -1.99 8.18 -18.35
C PRO A 130 -0.53 8.12 -17.88
N VAL A 131 -0.28 7.45 -16.76
CA VAL A 131 1.08 7.11 -16.33
C VAL A 131 1.35 5.62 -16.57
N PRO A 132 2.59 5.22 -16.92
CA PRO A 132 2.98 3.83 -16.98
C PRO A 132 2.66 3.09 -15.67
N THR A 133 2.10 1.89 -15.78
CA THR A 133 1.70 1.07 -14.62
C THR A 133 1.78 -0.41 -15.00
N LEU A 134 2.12 -1.26 -14.04
CA LEU A 134 2.24 -2.69 -14.26
C LEU A 134 0.87 -3.37 -14.19
N TYR A 135 0.41 -3.92 -15.31
CA TYR A 135 -0.75 -4.79 -15.35
C TYR A 135 -0.68 -5.76 -16.53
N ARG A 136 -1.38 -6.89 -16.41
CA ARG A 136 -1.58 -7.83 -17.51
C ARG A 136 -2.99 -8.41 -17.49
N ASN A 137 -4.01 -7.59 -17.68
CA ASN A 137 -5.41 -8.02 -17.71
C ASN A 137 -6.19 -7.25 -18.78
N ALA A 138 -7.36 -7.77 -19.16
CA ALA A 138 -8.22 -7.17 -20.18
C ALA A 138 -8.93 -5.87 -19.76
N GLY A 139 -8.69 -5.38 -18.53
CA GLY A 139 -9.44 -4.28 -17.94
C GLY A 139 -10.75 -4.72 -17.29
N VAL A 140 -11.19 -3.96 -16.30
CA VAL A 140 -12.41 -4.19 -15.52
C VAL A 140 -13.36 -3.03 -15.76
N THR A 141 -14.63 -3.33 -16.06
CA THR A 141 -15.63 -2.27 -16.20
C THR A 141 -15.95 -1.67 -14.82
N PRO A 142 -16.34 -0.37 -14.75
CA PRO A 142 -16.73 0.25 -13.49
C PRO A 142 -17.81 -0.54 -12.74
N GLU A 143 -18.80 -1.11 -13.46
CA GLU A 143 -19.90 -1.87 -12.87
C GLU A 143 -19.39 -3.17 -12.22
N ARG A 144 -18.49 -3.89 -12.90
CA ARG A 144 -17.87 -5.11 -12.35
C ARG A 144 -17.01 -4.78 -11.13
N LEU A 145 -16.27 -3.67 -11.18
CA LEU A 145 -15.45 -3.20 -10.06
C LEU A 145 -16.32 -2.91 -8.83
N LEU A 146 -17.38 -2.13 -9.00
CA LEU A 146 -18.29 -1.76 -7.92
C LEU A 146 -19.04 -2.97 -7.37
N GLY A 147 -19.46 -3.90 -8.23
CA GLY A 147 -20.10 -5.14 -7.83
C GLY A 147 -19.17 -6.03 -6.98
N GLU A 148 -17.91 -6.15 -7.38
CA GLU A 148 -16.89 -6.90 -6.61
C GLU A 148 -16.61 -6.26 -5.25
N VAL A 149 -16.39 -4.94 -5.21
CA VAL A 149 -16.15 -4.20 -3.96
C VAL A 149 -17.35 -4.34 -3.01
N SER A 150 -18.57 -4.18 -3.53
CA SER A 150 -19.80 -4.37 -2.76
C SER A 150 -19.92 -5.79 -2.20
N ARG A 151 -19.62 -6.82 -3.01
CA ARG A 151 -19.60 -8.21 -2.54
C ARG A 151 -18.60 -8.40 -1.41
N ARG A 152 -17.38 -7.88 -1.54
CA ARG A 152 -16.33 -8.01 -0.51
C ARG A 152 -16.73 -7.33 0.80
N LEU A 153 -17.29 -6.12 0.71
CA LEU A 153 -17.81 -5.41 1.89
C LEU A 153 -18.93 -6.22 2.57
N ASN A 154 -19.89 -6.75 1.80
CA ASN A 154 -21.01 -7.53 2.35
C ASN A 154 -20.56 -8.85 3.00
N VAL A 155 -19.54 -9.52 2.45
CA VAL A 155 -19.00 -10.76 3.04
C VAL A 155 -18.34 -10.50 4.40
N LEU A 156 -17.71 -9.34 4.59
CA LEU A 156 -17.04 -8.96 5.83
C LEU A 156 -17.95 -8.21 6.81
N ALA A 157 -19.08 -7.70 6.35
CA ALA A 157 -19.99 -6.92 7.16
C ALA A 157 -20.86 -7.82 8.03
N GLY A 158 -20.76 -7.66 9.36
CA GLY A 158 -21.82 -8.05 10.28
C GLY A 158 -22.84 -6.93 10.47
N GLU A 159 -22.34 -5.71 10.61
CA GLU A 159 -23.09 -4.45 10.73
C GLU A 159 -22.46 -3.39 9.80
N PRO A 160 -23.18 -2.31 9.42
CA PRO A 160 -22.61 -1.21 8.63
C PRO A 160 -21.30 -0.67 9.23
N GLY A 161 -20.27 -0.51 8.40
CA GLY A 161 -18.95 0.02 8.81
C GLY A 161 -18.03 -0.97 9.54
N SER A 162 -18.50 -2.19 9.83
CA SER A 162 -17.70 -3.20 10.54
C SER A 162 -16.44 -3.65 9.77
N ALA A 163 -16.47 -3.68 8.44
CA ALA A 163 -15.29 -3.99 7.63
C ALA A 163 -14.19 -2.92 7.80
N ALA A 164 -14.54 -1.63 7.71
CA ALA A 164 -13.59 -0.54 7.90
C ALA A 164 -13.05 -0.48 9.34
N ALA A 165 -13.87 -0.83 10.33
CA ALA A 165 -13.43 -0.98 11.71
C ALA A 165 -12.43 -2.15 11.85
N LEU A 166 -12.77 -3.33 11.33
CA LEU A 166 -11.91 -4.52 11.36
C LEU A 166 -10.55 -4.26 10.70
N ALA A 167 -10.53 -3.56 9.56
CA ALA A 167 -9.28 -3.24 8.86
C ALA A 167 -8.30 -2.42 9.71
N ARG A 168 -8.81 -1.57 10.60
CA ARG A 168 -8.04 -0.69 11.50
C ARG A 168 -7.75 -1.33 12.85
N THR A 169 -8.53 -2.33 13.25
CA THR A 169 -8.34 -3.06 14.50
C THR A 169 -7.01 -3.81 14.47
N ARG A 170 -6.20 -3.63 15.52
CA ARG A 170 -5.05 -4.48 15.79
C ARG A 170 -5.54 -5.69 16.56
N LEU A 171 -5.08 -6.86 16.17
CA LEU A 171 -5.49 -8.12 16.78
C LEU A 171 -4.29 -8.73 17.47
N ARG A 172 -4.53 -9.43 18.59
CA ARG A 172 -3.52 -10.26 19.25
C ARG A 172 -4.03 -11.69 19.40
N PRO A 173 -3.14 -12.69 19.48
CA PRO A 173 -3.55 -14.05 19.81
C PRO A 173 -4.19 -14.09 21.19
N THR A 174 -5.27 -14.86 21.33
CA THR A 174 -5.88 -15.14 22.63
C THR A 174 -4.93 -16.01 23.44
N SER A 175 -4.82 -15.76 24.74
CA SER A 175 -3.96 -16.57 25.62
C SER A 175 -4.50 -18.01 25.73
N ASP A 176 -3.60 -19.00 25.67
CA ASP A 176 -3.90 -20.45 25.58
C ASP A 176 -4.91 -20.98 26.63
N ALA A 177 -5.06 -20.29 27.77
CA ALA A 177 -5.92 -20.70 28.87
C ALA A 177 -7.42 -20.87 28.51
N HIS A 178 -7.86 -20.36 27.35
CA HIS A 178 -9.28 -20.38 26.94
C HIS A 178 -9.52 -20.87 25.50
N LEU A 179 -8.54 -21.46 24.82
CA LEU A 179 -8.72 -21.87 23.42
C LEU A 179 -9.50 -23.20 23.32
N PRO A 180 -10.67 -23.23 22.65
CA PRO A 180 -11.43 -24.46 22.44
C PRO A 180 -10.76 -25.41 21.42
N GLU A 181 -9.77 -24.93 20.66
CA GLU A 181 -9.13 -25.67 19.57
C GLU A 181 -7.61 -25.55 19.59
N THR A 182 -6.93 -26.64 19.24
CA THR A 182 -5.46 -26.66 19.13
C THR A 182 -5.03 -26.00 17.81
N PRO A 183 -4.14 -24.99 17.80
CA PRO A 183 -3.70 -24.29 16.58
C PRO A 183 -3.12 -25.18 15.48
N GLY A 184 -2.72 -26.42 15.80
CA GLY A 184 -2.16 -27.41 14.88
C GLY A 184 -3.13 -27.91 13.80
N THR A 185 -4.45 -27.80 13.99
CA THR A 185 -5.47 -28.26 13.03
C THR A 185 -5.87 -27.20 12.00
N LEU A 186 -5.37 -25.97 12.14
CA LEU A 186 -5.70 -24.87 11.26
C LEU A 186 -5.06 -25.04 9.87
N PRO A 187 -5.81 -24.72 8.78
CA PRO A 187 -5.22 -24.59 7.46
C PRO A 187 -4.01 -23.65 7.46
N ALA A 188 -2.99 -23.97 6.64
CA ALA A 188 -1.72 -23.23 6.61
C ALA A 188 -1.91 -21.71 6.45
N ARG A 189 -2.90 -21.28 5.66
CA ARG A 189 -3.24 -19.86 5.47
C ARG A 189 -3.69 -19.15 6.76
N HIS A 190 -4.50 -19.81 7.60
CA HIS A 190 -4.99 -19.25 8.86
C HIS A 190 -3.86 -19.22 9.89
N ARG A 191 -3.02 -20.26 9.92
CA ARG A 191 -1.81 -20.30 10.77
C ARG A 191 -0.87 -19.15 10.44
N ALA A 192 -0.60 -18.89 9.16
CA ALA A 192 0.27 -17.79 8.76
C ALA A 192 -0.25 -16.43 9.24
N VAL A 193 -1.56 -16.18 9.13
CA VAL A 193 -2.20 -14.96 9.65
C VAL A 193 -2.13 -14.88 11.17
N LEU A 194 -2.43 -15.97 11.87
CA LEU A 194 -2.33 -16.05 13.32
C LEU A 194 -0.90 -15.77 13.81
N THR A 195 0.11 -16.37 13.18
CA THR A 195 1.53 -16.12 13.49
C THR A 195 1.96 -14.68 13.21
N ALA A 196 1.38 -14.02 12.20
CA ALA A 196 1.68 -12.63 11.89
C ALA A 196 0.99 -11.63 12.83
N THR A 197 0.01 -12.08 13.62
CA THR A 197 -0.80 -11.28 14.52
C THR A 197 -0.08 -11.12 15.87
N ASP A 198 0.33 -9.91 16.21
CA ASP A 198 1.21 -9.60 17.36
C ASP A 198 0.66 -8.48 18.28
N GLY A 199 -0.59 -8.06 18.08
CA GLY A 199 -1.19 -6.90 18.76
C GLY A 199 -0.76 -5.55 18.18
N ARG A 200 0.23 -5.52 17.28
CA ARG A 200 0.77 -4.28 16.71
C ARG A 200 0.42 -4.15 15.24
N ARG A 201 0.25 -5.24 14.49
CA ARG A 201 -0.08 -5.14 13.05
C ARG A 201 -1.58 -4.97 12.82
N THR A 202 -1.92 -4.11 11.84
CA THR A 202 -3.25 -4.04 11.22
C THR A 202 -3.40 -5.12 10.15
N ALA A 203 -4.61 -5.32 9.63
CA ALA A 203 -4.85 -6.25 8.51
C ALA A 203 -3.99 -5.91 7.28
N ARG A 204 -3.81 -4.62 7.01
CA ARG A 204 -2.90 -4.11 5.98
C ARG A 204 -1.46 -4.56 6.23
N ASP A 205 -0.93 -4.35 7.43
CA ASP A 205 0.45 -4.70 7.75
C ASP A 205 0.70 -6.21 7.61
N ILE A 206 -0.29 -7.03 8.00
CA ILE A 206 -0.25 -8.48 7.82
C ILE A 206 -0.28 -8.83 6.32
N ALA A 207 -1.11 -8.18 5.51
CA ALA A 207 -1.17 -8.39 4.06
C ALA A 207 0.19 -8.14 3.38
N PHE A 208 0.84 -7.02 3.68
CA PHE A 208 2.20 -6.74 3.18
C PHE A 208 3.23 -7.74 3.71
N THR A 209 3.13 -8.14 4.98
CA THR A 209 4.04 -9.12 5.60
C THR A 209 3.94 -10.50 4.95
N LEU A 210 2.74 -10.92 4.58
CA LEU A 210 2.50 -12.24 4.01
C LEU A 210 2.55 -12.27 2.48
N GLY A 211 2.60 -11.12 1.81
CA GLY A 211 2.50 -11.05 0.34
C GLY A 211 1.14 -11.52 -0.16
N ARG A 212 0.06 -11.11 0.53
CA ARG A 212 -1.31 -11.52 0.19
C ARG A 212 -2.23 -10.30 0.05
N GLY A 213 -3.34 -10.51 -0.65
CA GLY A 213 -4.42 -9.53 -0.76
C GLY A 213 -5.02 -9.13 0.59
N LEU A 214 -5.36 -7.84 0.75
CA LEU A 214 -5.96 -7.30 1.97
C LEU A 214 -7.29 -8.01 2.30
N PHE A 215 -8.16 -8.19 1.31
CA PHE A 215 -9.47 -8.80 1.52
C PHE A 215 -9.32 -10.24 2.06
N ALA A 216 -8.40 -11.02 1.49
CA ALA A 216 -8.14 -12.40 1.93
C ALA A 216 -7.61 -12.45 3.37
N VAL A 217 -6.74 -11.52 3.76
CA VAL A 217 -6.28 -11.39 5.16
C VAL A 217 -7.42 -11.03 6.09
N MET A 218 -8.27 -10.08 5.72
CA MET A 218 -9.43 -9.71 6.54
C MET A 218 -10.42 -10.86 6.73
N LEU A 219 -10.65 -11.66 5.69
CA LEU A 219 -11.51 -12.85 5.77
C LEU A 219 -10.93 -13.90 6.73
N ASP A 220 -9.63 -14.15 6.64
CA ASP A 220 -8.94 -15.06 7.56
C ASP A 220 -8.96 -14.53 9.01
N LEU A 221 -8.76 -13.22 9.22
CA LEU A 221 -8.86 -12.60 10.54
C LEU A 221 -10.27 -12.69 11.11
N ARG A 222 -11.31 -12.51 10.28
CA ARG A 222 -12.70 -12.70 10.71
C ARG A 222 -12.94 -14.14 11.15
N HIS A 223 -12.46 -15.11 10.39
CA HIS A 223 -12.55 -16.52 10.75
C HIS A 223 -11.82 -16.84 12.07
N LEU A 224 -10.64 -16.28 12.30
CA LEU A 224 -9.89 -16.44 13.54
C LEU A 224 -10.59 -15.77 14.74
N LEU A 225 -11.21 -14.60 14.54
CA LEU A 225 -12.03 -13.91 15.52
C LEU A 225 -13.26 -14.74 15.92
N ASP A 226 -13.99 -15.26 14.93
CA ASP A 226 -15.20 -16.06 15.15
C ASP A 226 -14.90 -17.36 15.92
N ARG A 227 -13.66 -17.86 15.83
CA ARG A 227 -13.16 -19.02 16.60
C ARG A 227 -12.51 -18.66 17.94
N GLY A 228 -12.46 -17.38 18.29
CA GLY A 228 -11.84 -16.89 19.53
C GLY A 228 -10.31 -17.05 19.59
N LEU A 229 -9.66 -17.26 18.44
CA LEU A 229 -8.21 -17.49 18.35
C LEU A 229 -7.40 -16.18 18.41
N VAL A 230 -8.05 -15.08 18.06
CA VAL A 230 -7.52 -13.72 18.20
C VAL A 230 -8.59 -12.84 18.83
N GLU A 231 -8.15 -11.76 19.46
CA GLU A 231 -9.03 -10.78 20.08
C GLU A 231 -8.60 -9.34 19.72
N PRO A 232 -9.56 -8.38 19.68
CA PRO A 232 -9.26 -6.96 19.54
C PRO A 232 -8.26 -6.49 20.59
N HIS A 233 -7.19 -5.86 20.13
CA HIS A 233 -6.19 -5.23 20.98
C HIS A 233 -6.19 -3.73 20.75
N THR A 234 -6.62 -2.98 21.76
CA THR A 234 -6.35 -1.55 21.85
C THR A 234 -5.02 -1.40 22.56
N PRO A 235 -3.93 -1.03 21.87
CA PRO A 235 -2.69 -0.73 22.56
C PRO A 235 -2.95 0.41 23.55
N PRO A 236 -2.40 0.35 24.77
CA PRO A 236 -2.48 1.49 25.68
C PRO A 236 -1.90 2.72 24.96
N PRO A 237 -2.44 3.93 25.20
CA PRO A 237 -1.89 5.13 24.59
C PRO A 237 -0.39 5.16 24.89
N ASP A 238 0.43 5.24 23.84
CA ASP A 238 1.88 5.33 23.98
C ASP A 238 2.15 6.42 25.02
N ARG A 239 2.78 6.03 26.13
CA ARG A 239 3.32 6.99 27.08
C ARG A 239 4.40 7.72 26.28
N ARG A 240 4.03 8.86 25.68
CA ARG A 240 4.92 9.73 24.93
C ARG A 240 6.25 9.73 25.70
N PRO A 241 7.39 9.34 25.10
CA PRO A 241 8.67 9.45 25.80
C PRO A 241 8.72 10.88 26.31
N SER A 242 8.73 11.04 27.62
CA SER A 242 8.50 12.32 28.25
C SER A 242 9.53 13.29 27.70
N THR A 243 9.07 14.27 26.91
CA THR A 243 9.88 15.42 26.51
C THR A 243 9.90 16.47 27.63
N ALA A 244 9.34 16.15 28.80
CA ALA A 244 9.53 17.00 29.96
C ALA A 244 11.04 17.13 30.20
N PRO A 245 11.56 18.35 30.39
CA PRO A 245 12.93 18.53 30.83
C PRO A 245 13.14 17.64 32.05
N ARG A 246 14.15 16.78 32.02
CA ARG A 246 14.62 16.14 33.25
C ARG A 246 15.01 17.29 34.17
N VAL A 247 14.17 17.58 35.16
CA VAL A 247 14.60 18.37 36.31
C VAL A 247 15.70 17.53 36.93
N ALA A 248 16.95 17.93 36.72
CA ALA A 248 18.07 17.34 37.41
C ALA A 248 17.73 17.43 38.90
N SER A 249 17.62 16.29 39.58
CA SER A 249 17.65 16.29 41.03
C SER A 249 18.95 17.00 41.41
N THR A 250 18.84 18.13 42.12
CA THR A 250 19.98 18.86 42.66
C THR A 250 20.63 17.99 43.73
N THR A 251 21.39 16.99 43.30
CA THR A 251 22.46 16.42 44.10
C THR A 251 23.63 17.37 43.92
N ALA A 252 24.08 17.97 45.03
CA ALA A 252 25.15 18.95 45.06
C ALA A 252 26.35 18.50 44.21
N THR A 253 26.65 19.27 43.15
CA THR A 253 27.85 19.12 42.34
C THR A 253 29.07 19.62 43.12
N PRO A 254 30.17 18.85 43.23
CA PRO A 254 31.46 19.42 43.57
C PRO A 254 31.96 20.32 42.42
N SER A 255 32.63 21.42 42.79
CA SER A 255 33.05 22.51 41.90
C SER A 255 33.83 22.05 40.65
N ALA A 256 33.48 22.63 39.50
CA ALA A 256 34.12 22.37 38.21
C ALA A 256 35.51 23.04 38.08
N PRO A 257 36.48 22.42 37.38
CA PRO A 257 37.69 23.10 36.94
C PRO A 257 37.41 24.02 35.73
N GLY A 258 38.18 25.10 35.63
CA GLY A 258 37.95 26.22 34.70
C GLY A 258 38.03 25.90 33.21
N PRO A 259 37.53 26.80 32.34
CA PRO A 259 37.31 26.52 30.92
C PRO A 259 38.60 26.53 30.10
N ALA A 260 38.94 25.39 29.49
CA ALA A 260 39.87 25.33 28.37
C ALA A 260 39.14 25.71 27.07
N SER A 261 39.71 26.64 26.31
CA SER A 261 39.17 27.12 25.04
C SER A 261 39.34 26.06 23.93
N LEU A 262 38.23 25.78 23.22
CA LEU A 262 38.23 24.88 22.06
C LEU A 262 38.76 25.60 20.81
N PRO A 263 39.57 24.95 19.95
CA PRO A 263 40.08 25.55 18.73
C PRO A 263 38.96 25.74 17.69
N ARG A 264 38.84 26.96 17.15
CA ARG A 264 37.89 27.30 16.08
C ARG A 264 38.41 26.87 14.71
N ARG A 265 37.52 26.26 13.93
CA ARG A 265 37.75 25.88 12.53
C ARG A 265 37.69 27.13 11.63
N LEU A 266 38.74 27.37 10.84
CA LEU A 266 38.78 28.41 9.81
C LEU A 266 38.07 27.92 8.53
N PRO A 267 37.14 28.71 7.95
CA PRO A 267 36.53 28.39 6.66
C PRO A 267 37.57 28.43 5.52
N GLY A 268 37.56 27.41 4.66
CA GLY A 268 38.49 27.24 3.55
C GLY A 268 38.29 28.27 2.44
N ARG A 269 39.42 28.81 1.95
CA ARG A 269 39.52 29.60 0.72
C ARG A 269 39.49 28.66 -0.48
N ASN A 270 38.35 28.59 -1.17
CA ASN A 270 38.30 28.06 -2.52
C ASN A 270 38.39 29.24 -3.50
N SER A 271 39.60 29.67 -3.82
CA SER A 271 39.85 30.53 -4.99
C SER A 271 40.50 29.69 -6.08
N VAL A 272 39.77 29.49 -7.17
CA VAL A 272 40.21 28.85 -8.41
C VAL A 272 41.37 29.65 -9.01
N PRO A 273 42.48 29.03 -9.48
CA PRO A 273 43.52 29.77 -10.18
C PRO A 273 43.05 30.17 -11.58
N ALA A 274 43.16 31.46 -11.90
CA ALA A 274 43.00 31.97 -13.25
C ALA A 274 44.14 31.46 -14.15
N HIS A 275 43.77 30.91 -15.30
CA HIS A 275 44.66 30.50 -16.38
C HIS A 275 45.34 31.75 -16.98
N ARG A 276 46.68 31.76 -17.06
CA ARG A 276 47.45 32.74 -17.83
C ARG A 276 47.86 32.14 -19.17
N PRO A 277 47.87 32.93 -20.25
CA PRO A 277 48.21 32.45 -21.60
C PRO A 277 49.72 32.26 -21.76
N HIS A 278 50.10 31.27 -22.57
CA HIS A 278 51.44 31.08 -23.10
C HIS A 278 51.63 31.94 -24.36
N ASP A 279 52.75 32.65 -24.42
CA ASP A 279 53.53 32.80 -25.66
C ASP A 279 54.17 31.44 -26.00
#